data_AF-X1UMW4-F1
#
_entry.id   AF-X1UMW4-F1
#
_cell.length_a   1.000
_cell.length_b   1.000
_cell.length_c   1.000
_cell.angle_alpha   90.00
_cell.angle_beta   90.00
_cell.angle_gamma   90.00
#
_symmetry.space_group_name_H-M   'P 1'
#
loop_
_entity.id
_entity.type
_entity.pdbx_description
1 polymer ?
#
loop_
_entity_poly.entity_id
_entity_poly.type
_entity_poly.pdbx_seq_one_letter_code
_entity_poly.pdbx_strand_id
1 'polypeptide(L)'
;HGITLLGPNTPGLLTPEESKIGVLATEYVKKGNIGVISRSGTLTVETCYYLLKEGFGQSTIVGLGGDPVVGSTFKDIYKLF
;
A
#
# COMPACT_ATOMS: atom_id res chain seq x y z
N HIS A 1 -14.11 -18.83 -1.44
CA HIS A 1 -13.21 -19.03 -0.29
C HIS A 1 -12.95 -17.77 0.53
N GLY A 2 -13.31 -16.55 0.10
CA GLY A 2 -13.23 -15.35 0.96
C GLY A 2 -11.80 -14.88 1.26
N ILE A 3 -10.83 -15.28 0.45
CA ILE A 3 -9.40 -14.97 0.63
C ILE A 3 -9.04 -13.77 -0.25
N THR A 4 -8.36 -12.78 0.34
CA THR A 4 -7.73 -11.68 -0.41
C THR A 4 -6.27 -12.07 -0.70
N LEU A 5 -5.90 -12.09 -1.98
CA LEU A 5 -4.53 -12.41 -2.41
C LEU A 5 -3.84 -11.14 -2.92
N LEU A 6 -2.72 -10.76 -2.31
CA LEU A 6 -1.88 -9.66 -2.80
C LEU A 6 -0.71 -10.19 -3.61
N GLY A 7 -0.37 -9.51 -4.70
CA GLY A 7 0.65 -9.94 -5.65
C GLY A 7 0.10 -10.79 -6.80
N PRO A 8 0.96 -11.53 -7.53
CA PRO A 8 2.41 -11.68 -7.36
C PRO A 8 3.21 -10.39 -7.56
N ASN A 9 4.52 -10.45 -7.26
CA ASN A 9 5.45 -9.32 -7.40
C ASN A 9 5.00 -8.06 -6.65
N THR A 10 4.50 -8.25 -5.42
CA THR A 10 4.01 -7.16 -4.55
C THR A 10 5.09 -6.73 -3.56
N PRO A 11 5.25 -5.42 -3.29
CA PRO A 11 6.04 -4.96 -2.15
C PRO A 11 5.34 -5.22 -0.80
N GLY A 12 4.06 -5.62 -0.81
CA GLY A 12 3.26 -6.00 0.34
C GLY A 12 2.30 -4.91 0.81
N LEU A 13 2.04 -4.87 2.12
CA LEU A 13 1.14 -3.90 2.75
C LEU A 13 1.75 -3.34 4.04
N LEU A 14 1.31 -2.15 4.42
CA LEU A 14 1.74 -1.50 5.65
C LEU A 14 0.59 -0.67 6.23
N THR A 15 0.23 -0.93 7.49
CA THR A 15 -0.66 -0.10 8.30
C THR A 15 0.18 0.52 9.43
N PRO A 16 0.34 1.85 9.50
CA PRO A 16 1.25 2.48 10.46
C PRO A 16 0.90 2.11 11.90
N GLU A 17 1.91 1.80 12.71
CA GLU A 17 1.78 1.39 14.12
C GLU A 17 1.05 0.06 14.37
N GLU A 18 0.66 -0.66 13.31
CA GLU A 18 -0.15 -1.89 13.44
C GLU A 18 0.49 -3.10 12.76
N SER A 19 0.79 -3.02 11.46
CA SER A 19 1.36 -4.16 10.74
C SER A 19 2.17 -3.76 9.51
N LYS A 20 3.14 -4.62 9.17
CA LYS A 20 3.93 -4.55 7.95
C LYS A 20 4.13 -5.95 7.40
N ILE A 21 3.82 -6.13 6.13
CA ILE A 21 4.09 -7.35 5.38
C ILE A 21 4.85 -6.96 4.11
N GLY A 22 5.98 -7.62 3.85
CA GLY A 22 6.80 -7.35 2.67
C GLY A 22 7.88 -6.28 2.89
N VAL A 23 8.26 -5.63 1.79
CA VAL A 23 9.46 -4.79 1.66
C VAL A 23 9.17 -3.29 1.50
N LEU A 24 7.92 -2.85 1.75
CA LEU A 24 7.58 -1.43 1.77
C LEU A 24 8.49 -0.63 2.73
N ALA A 25 8.96 0.53 2.27
CA ALA A 25 9.75 1.44 3.09
C ALA A 25 8.88 2.08 4.19
N THR A 26 9.47 2.28 5.37
CA THR A 26 8.81 2.86 6.55
C THR A 26 9.22 4.31 6.81
N GLU A 27 10.23 4.81 6.11
CA GLU A 27 10.83 6.14 6.34
C GLU A 27 9.83 7.29 6.13
N TYR A 28 8.91 7.13 5.18
CA TYR A 28 7.93 8.16 4.81
C TYR A 28 6.52 7.86 5.31
N VAL A 29 6.42 7.09 6.39
CA VAL A 29 5.15 6.61 6.91
C VAL A 29 4.84 7.26 8.25
N LYS A 30 3.64 7.85 8.35
CA LYS A 30 3.09 8.41 9.57
C LYS A 30 1.62 8.03 9.64
N LYS A 31 1.11 7.67 10.82
CA LYS A 31 -0.32 7.38 11.00
C LYS A 31 -1.18 8.58 10.60
N GLY A 32 -2.22 8.32 9.81
CA GLY A 32 -3.19 9.31 9.36
C GLY A 32 -4.37 8.65 8.67
N ASN A 33 -5.02 9.37 7.77
CA ASN A 33 -6.31 8.99 7.18
C ASN A 33 -6.28 8.79 5.66
N ILE A 34 -5.11 8.82 5.01
CA ILE A 34 -5.00 8.68 3.55
C ILE A 34 -4.61 7.25 3.18
N GLY A 35 -5.47 6.58 2.41
CA GLY A 35 -5.16 5.28 1.83
C GLY A 35 -4.29 5.41 0.57
N VAL A 36 -3.29 4.54 0.43
CA VAL A 36 -2.42 4.49 -0.75
C VAL A 36 -2.51 3.09 -1.36
N ILE A 37 -2.97 3.00 -2.61
CA ILE A 37 -3.00 1.74 -3.38
C ILE A 37 -2.18 1.98 -4.65
N SER A 38 -1.22 1.10 -4.95
CA SER A 38 -0.40 1.22 -6.16
C SER A 38 0.11 -0.13 -6.63
N ARG A 39 0.40 -0.23 -7.93
CA ARG A 39 1.10 -1.39 -8.53
C ARG A 39 2.62 -1.20 -8.56
N SER A 40 3.08 0.05 -8.56
CA SER A 40 4.51 0.38 -8.60
C SER A 40 5.03 0.61 -7.18
N GLY A 41 6.01 -0.18 -6.76
CA GLY A 41 6.68 0.00 -5.46
C GLY A 41 7.34 1.38 -5.34
N THR A 42 8.03 1.84 -6.38
CA THR A 42 8.69 3.16 -6.40
C THR A 42 7.68 4.29 -6.23
N LEU A 43 6.59 4.28 -7.02
CA LEU A 43 5.55 5.32 -6.92
C LEU A 43 4.80 5.25 -5.58
N THR A 44 4.71 4.07 -4.95
CA THR A 44 4.13 3.92 -3.61
C THR A 44 4.94 4.73 -2.60
N VAL A 45 6.27 4.56 -2.62
CA VAL A 45 7.18 5.25 -1.71
C VAL A 45 7.21 6.75 -1.99
N GLU A 46 7.26 7.14 -3.26
CA GLU A 46 7.24 8.56 -3.68
C GLU A 46 5.94 9.26 -3.26
N THR A 47 4.79 8.58 -3.40
CA THR A 47 3.50 9.11 -2.93
C THR A 47 3.53 9.30 -1.40
N CYS A 48 4.03 8.33 -0.65
CA CYS A 48 4.14 8.45 0.81
C CYS A 48 5.08 9.58 1.24
N TYR A 49 6.20 9.76 0.52
CA TYR A 49 7.13 10.87 0.71
C TYR A 49 6.42 12.22 0.57
N TYR A 50 5.70 12.44 -0.53
CA TYR A 50 4.98 13.71 -0.73
C TYR A 50 3.86 13.93 0.28
N LEU A 51 3.12 12.88 0.64
CA LEU A 51 2.09 12.97 1.69
C LEU A 51 2.70 13.42 3.03
N LEU A 52 3.79 12.77 3.45
CA LEU A 52 4.47 13.13 4.69
C LEU A 52 5.04 14.55 4.65
N LYS A 53 5.64 14.94 3.52
CA LYS A 53 6.20 16.28 3.29
C LYS A 53 5.15 17.37 3.47
N GLU A 54 3.93 17.15 3.00
CA GLU A 54 2.80 18.07 3.14
C GLU A 54 2.07 17.92 4.51
N GLY A 55 2.60 17.10 5.43
CA GLY A 55 2.10 16.93 6.79
C GLY A 55 1.00 15.88 6.96
N PHE A 56 0.60 15.21 5.87
CA PHE A 56 -0.39 14.13 5.90
C PHE A 56 0.20 12.80 6.36
N GLY A 57 -0.67 11.92 6.87
CA GLY A 57 -0.33 10.56 7.24
C GLY A 57 -1.20 9.53 6.51
N GLN A 58 -0.72 8.30 6.46
CA GLN A 58 -1.37 7.18 5.79
C GLN A 58 -2.24 6.37 6.75
N SER A 59 -3.37 5.85 6.27
CA SER A 59 -4.16 4.85 6.99
C SER A 59 -3.62 3.45 6.73
N THR A 60 -3.58 3.05 5.46
CA THR A 60 -2.97 1.80 5.00
C THR A 60 -2.38 2.01 3.61
N ILE A 61 -1.21 1.41 3.38
CA ILE A 61 -0.48 1.41 2.12
C ILE A 61 -0.52 -0.03 1.57
N VAL A 62 -1.00 -0.21 0.35
CA VAL A 62 -1.10 -1.52 -0.30
C VAL A 62 -0.41 -1.49 -1.67
N GLY A 63 0.60 -2.33 -1.81
CA GLY A 63 1.17 -2.69 -3.10
C GLY A 63 0.42 -3.87 -3.71
N LEU A 64 -0.16 -3.68 -4.89
CA LEU A 64 -0.84 -4.77 -5.62
C LEU A 64 0.14 -5.66 -6.38
N GLY A 65 1.28 -5.09 -6.77
CA GLY A 65 2.30 -5.75 -7.59
C GLY A 65 2.20 -5.43 -9.09
N GLY A 66 3.33 -5.64 -9.77
CA GLY A 66 3.53 -5.22 -11.16
C GLY A 66 3.01 -6.21 -12.20
N ASP A 67 2.78 -7.47 -11.82
CA ASP A 67 2.51 -8.54 -12.78
C ASP A 67 1.14 -8.36 -13.47
N PRO A 68 0.96 -8.82 -14.72
CA PRO A 68 -0.30 -8.64 -15.47
C PRO A 68 -1.50 -9.34 -14.83
N VAL A 69 -1.26 -10.49 -14.20
CA VAL A 69 -2.26 -11.25 -13.46
C VAL A 69 -2.03 -10.99 -11.98
N VAL A 70 -3.04 -10.42 -11.32
CA VAL A 70 -3.00 -10.08 -9.89
C VAL A 70 -4.04 -10.88 -9.12
N GLY A 71 -3.74 -11.17 -7.86
CA GLY A 71 -4.65 -11.87 -6.95
C GLY A 71 -5.86 -11.02 -6.53
N SER A 72 -5.66 -9.71 -6.37
CA SER A 72 -6.71 -8.74 -6.03
C SER A 72 -6.58 -7.51 -6.91
N THR A 73 -7.71 -6.94 -7.33
CA THR A 73 -7.72 -5.72 -8.14
C THR A 73 -7.72 -4.47 -7.27
N PHE A 74 -7.46 -3.30 -7.89
CA PHE A 74 -7.68 -2.00 -7.24
C PHE A 74 -9.07 -1.87 -6.63
N LYS A 75 -10.11 -2.34 -7.33
CA LYS A 75 -11.50 -2.26 -6.86
C LYS A 75 -11.74 -3.13 -5.63
N ASP A 76 -11.07 -4.28 -5.54
CA ASP A 76 -11.22 -5.18 -4.40
C ASP A 76 -10.58 -4.58 -3.15
N ILE A 77 -9.37 -4.03 -3.29
CA ILE A 77 -8.68 -3.37 -2.18
C ILE A 77 -9.35 -2.05 -1.79
N TYR A 78 -9.82 -1.26 -2.76
CA TYR A 78 -10.52 0.01 -2.49
C TYR A 78 -11.74 -0.16 -1.60
N LYS A 79 -12.48 -1.28 -1.72
CA LYS A 79 -13.64 -1.57 -0.86
C LYS A 79 -13.29 -1.85 0.61
N LEU A 80 -12.01 -2.03 0.93
CA LEU A 80 -11.54 -2.30 2.30
C LEU A 80 -11.14 -1.02 3.04
N PHE A 81 -11.07 0.11 2.35
CA PHE A 81 -10.88 1.44 2.93
C PHE A 81 -12.22 2.08 3.30
#